data_AF-A0A7L4TND3-F1
#
_entry.id   AF-A0A7L4TND3-F1
#
_cell.length_a   1.000
_cell.length_b   1.000
_cell.length_c   1.000
_cell.angle_alpha   90.00
_cell.angle_beta   90.00
_cell.angle_gamma   90.00
#
_symmetry.space_group_name_H-M   'P 1'
#
loop_
_entity.id
_entity.type
_entity.pdbx_description
1 polymer ?
#
loop_
_entity_poly.entity_id
_entity_poly.type
_entity_poly.pdbx_seq_one_letter_code
_entity_poly.pdbx_strand_id
1 'polypeptide(L)'
;MVSGEKKLKIPTFKNNIQNSKEPKSISASFSESFDTLDDAEQLATRITQAVEEIAEKKLSKEQFQNYLSMVLEEYPYVKISSLRESINKLIVLESEKHPALLLTLSEADSLWEGGVF
;
A
#
# COMPACT_ATOMS: atom_id res chain seq x y z
N MET A 1 25.71 12.19 58.03
CA MET A 1 24.27 11.88 58.26
C MET A 1 23.46 13.11 57.91
N VAL A 2 22.22 12.91 57.41
CA VAL A 2 21.23 13.90 56.90
C VAL A 2 21.63 14.42 55.50
N SER A 3 21.25 13.80 54.38
CA SER A 3 19.92 13.53 53.78
C SER A 3 19.02 14.76 53.69
N GLY A 4 18.75 15.19 52.45
CA GLY A 4 17.89 16.31 52.11
C GLY A 4 17.21 16.08 50.77
N GLU A 5 16.31 15.09 50.71
CA GLU A 5 15.43 14.89 49.56
C GLU A 5 14.39 16.02 49.50
N LYS A 6 14.49 16.92 48.51
CA LYS A 6 13.41 17.87 48.21
C LYS A 6 12.38 17.19 47.31
N LYS A 7 11.26 16.76 47.89
CA LYS A 7 10.09 16.26 47.15
C LYS A 7 9.38 17.42 46.44
N LEU A 8 9.32 17.38 45.12
CA LEU A 8 8.44 18.24 44.31
C LEU A 8 6.99 17.76 44.48
N LYS A 9 6.14 18.60 45.06
CA LYS A 9 4.69 18.38 45.12
C LYS A 9 4.08 18.84 43.80
N ILE A 10 3.69 17.88 42.96
CA ILE A 10 2.95 18.16 41.73
C ILE A 10 1.46 18.31 42.11
N PRO A 11 0.80 19.43 41.79
CA PRO A 11 -0.64 19.56 42.00
C PRO A 11 -1.40 18.66 41.03
N THR A 12 -2.23 17.78 41.58
CA THR A 12 -3.18 16.95 40.82
C THR A 12 -4.32 17.81 40.30
N PHE A 13 -4.23 18.20 39.02
CA PHE A 13 -5.37 18.74 38.29
C PHE A 13 -6.27 17.58 37.85
N LYS A 14 -7.43 17.46 38.52
CA LYS A 14 -8.56 16.68 38.02
C LYS A 14 -9.18 17.44 36.83
N ASN A 15 -8.83 17.03 35.61
CA ASN A 15 -9.59 17.39 34.42
C ASN A 15 -10.43 16.19 34.00
N ASN A 16 -11.72 16.24 34.36
CA ASN A 16 -12.75 15.46 33.73
C ASN A 16 -13.04 16.08 32.36
N ILE A 17 -12.40 15.55 31.33
CA ILE A 17 -12.76 15.79 29.93
C ILE A 17 -12.81 14.42 29.26
N GLN A 18 -14.00 13.81 29.26
CA GLN A 18 -14.32 12.72 28.35
C GLN A 18 -14.38 13.27 26.93
N ASN A 19 -13.23 13.28 26.25
CA ASN A 19 -13.15 13.22 24.79
C ASN A 19 -11.79 12.63 24.41
N SER A 20 -11.64 11.32 24.60
CA SER A 20 -10.44 10.57 24.24
C SER A 20 -10.38 10.38 22.72
N LYS A 21 -9.91 11.40 22.00
CA LYS A 21 -9.10 11.14 20.81
C LYS A 21 -7.71 10.82 21.34
N GLU A 22 -7.45 9.53 21.56
CA GLU A 22 -6.09 9.08 21.82
C GLU A 22 -5.18 9.63 20.72
N PRO A 23 -4.00 10.19 21.05
CA PRO A 23 -3.00 10.43 20.02
C PRO A 23 -2.69 9.06 19.40
N LYS A 24 -2.91 8.89 18.08
CA LYS A 24 -2.50 7.69 17.34
C LYS A 24 -1.06 7.38 17.78
N SER A 25 -0.87 6.28 18.50
CA SER A 25 0.45 5.88 18.98
C SER A 25 1.37 5.77 17.78
N ILE A 26 2.61 6.26 17.89
CA ILE A 26 3.63 6.11 16.83
C ILE A 26 3.80 4.64 16.43
N SER A 27 3.58 3.71 17.39
CA SER A 27 3.58 2.27 17.12
C SER A 27 2.49 1.82 16.15
N ALA A 28 1.31 2.47 16.17
CA ALA A 28 0.22 2.17 15.25
C ALA A 28 0.55 2.60 13.81
N SER A 29 1.18 3.76 13.64
CA SER A 29 1.66 4.21 12.32
C SER A 29 2.78 3.33 11.76
N PHE A 30 3.62 2.77 12.64
CA PHE A 30 4.63 1.79 12.23
C PHE A 30 3.95 0.50 11.75
N SER A 31 3.01 -0.06 12.53
CA SER A 31 2.23 -1.26 12.14
C SER A 31 1.54 -1.09 10.79
N GLU A 32 0.81 0.02 10.60
CA GLU A 32 0.10 0.35 9.35
C GLU A 32 1.07 0.39 8.14
N SER A 33 2.33 0.77 8.36
CA SER A 33 3.37 0.76 7.32
C SER A 33 3.86 -0.66 6.98
N PHE A 34 3.95 -1.59 7.96
CA PHE A 34 4.28 -2.99 7.68
C PHE A 34 3.14 -3.72 7.00
N ASP A 35 1.90 -3.46 7.41
CA ASP A 35 0.72 -4.05 6.78
C ASP A 35 0.65 -3.63 5.29
N THR A 36 0.95 -2.36 5.00
CA THR A 36 1.03 -1.87 3.61
C THR A 36 2.18 -2.50 2.81
N LEU A 37 3.30 -2.83 3.47
CA LEU A 37 4.42 -3.51 2.81
C LEU A 37 4.06 -4.96 2.46
N ASP A 38 3.44 -5.69 3.38
CA ASP A 38 2.96 -7.05 3.15
C ASP A 38 1.92 -7.10 2.02
N ASP A 39 0.97 -6.16 2.02
CA ASP A 39 0.01 -5.97 0.93
C ASP A 39 0.71 -5.75 -0.42
N ALA A 40 1.78 -4.96 -0.46
CA ALA A 40 2.54 -4.72 -1.69
C ALA A 40 3.32 -5.96 -2.16
N GLU A 41 3.86 -6.78 -1.26
CA GLU A 41 4.53 -8.04 -1.59
C GLU A 41 3.54 -9.08 -2.15
N GLN A 42 2.37 -9.18 -1.53
CA GLN A 42 1.28 -10.02 -2.02
C GLN A 42 0.81 -9.57 -3.41
N LEU A 43 0.60 -8.26 -3.60
CA LEU A 43 0.23 -7.69 -4.89
C LEU A 43 1.29 -7.95 -5.95
N ALA A 44 2.58 -7.78 -5.64
CA ALA A 44 3.67 -8.07 -6.56
C ALA A 44 3.66 -9.52 -7.05
N THR A 45 3.40 -10.45 -6.13
CA THR A 45 3.26 -11.88 -6.46
C THR A 45 2.09 -12.12 -7.41
N ARG A 46 0.93 -11.51 -7.13
CA ARG A 46 -0.26 -11.63 -7.98
C ARG A 46 -0.06 -11.03 -9.37
N ILE A 47 0.58 -9.87 -9.49
CA ILE A 47 0.89 -9.25 -10.79
C ILE A 47 1.76 -10.19 -11.63
N THR A 48 2.79 -10.79 -11.03
CA THR A 48 3.68 -11.73 -11.73
C THR A 48 2.90 -12.93 -12.27
N GLN A 49 2.08 -13.56 -11.42
CA GLN A 49 1.23 -14.69 -11.83
C GLN A 49 0.20 -14.30 -12.89
N ALA A 50 -0.42 -13.12 -12.76
CA ALA A 50 -1.39 -12.61 -13.71
C ALA A 50 -0.81 -12.47 -15.12
N VAL A 51 0.40 -11.92 -15.22
CA VAL A 51 1.07 -11.76 -16.52
C VAL A 51 1.32 -13.11 -17.17
N GLU A 52 1.83 -14.09 -16.41
CA GLU A 52 2.08 -15.45 -16.92
C GLU A 52 0.77 -16.11 -17.39
N GLU A 53 -0.27 -16.11 -16.57
CA GLU A 53 -1.56 -16.71 -16.92
C GLU A 53 -2.21 -16.11 -18.17
N ILE A 54 -2.15 -14.79 -18.30
CA ILE A 54 -2.77 -14.05 -19.40
C ILE A 54 -1.96 -14.24 -20.68
N ALA A 55 -0.63 -14.30 -20.57
CA ALA A 55 0.24 -14.64 -21.68
C ALA A 55 -0.01 -16.07 -22.18
N GLU A 56 -0.16 -17.04 -21.29
CA GLU A 56 -0.51 -18.43 -21.63
C GLU A 56 -1.87 -18.53 -22.33
N LYS A 57 -2.87 -17.81 -21.82
CA LYS A 57 -4.23 -17.73 -22.38
C LYS A 57 -4.30 -16.89 -23.66
N LYS A 58 -3.22 -16.20 -24.04
CA LYS A 58 -3.13 -15.30 -25.21
C LYS A 58 -4.24 -14.24 -25.24
N LEU A 59 -4.57 -13.70 -24.07
CA LEU A 59 -5.59 -12.66 -23.96
C LEU A 59 -5.10 -11.34 -24.57
N SER A 60 -6.03 -10.45 -24.90
CA SER A 60 -5.69 -9.13 -25.43
C SER A 60 -5.08 -8.23 -24.33
N LYS A 61 -4.36 -7.19 -24.77
CA LYS A 61 -3.86 -6.13 -23.89
C LYS A 61 -4.97 -5.48 -23.06
N GLU A 62 -6.14 -5.27 -23.66
CA GLU A 62 -7.32 -4.72 -23.01
C GLU A 62 -7.81 -5.61 -21.85
N GLN A 63 -7.92 -6.91 -22.10
CA GLN A 63 -8.30 -7.89 -21.08
C GLN A 63 -7.27 -7.95 -19.94
N PHE A 64 -5.99 -7.80 -20.28
CA PHE A 64 -4.92 -7.71 -19.29
C PHE A 64 -5.03 -6.46 -18.43
N GLN A 65 -5.28 -5.30 -19.02
CA GLN A 65 -5.48 -4.04 -18.31
C GLN A 65 -6.69 -4.12 -17.38
N ASN A 66 -7.82 -4.65 -17.86
CA ASN A 66 -9.03 -4.81 -17.06
C ASN A 66 -8.85 -5.82 -15.91
N TYR A 67 -8.08 -6.89 -16.13
CA TYR A 67 -7.75 -7.82 -15.05
C TYR A 67 -6.85 -7.16 -13.99
N LEU A 68 -5.79 -6.46 -14.42
CA LEU A 68 -4.90 -5.77 -13.49
C LEU A 68 -5.64 -4.69 -12.69
N SER A 69 -6.52 -3.91 -13.30
CA SER A 69 -7.27 -2.88 -12.57
C SER A 69 -8.11 -3.50 -11.44
N MET A 70 -8.80 -4.61 -11.70
CA MET A 70 -9.51 -5.37 -10.66
C MET A 70 -8.58 -5.84 -9.54
N VAL A 71 -7.41 -6.39 -9.87
CA VAL A 71 -6.44 -6.82 -8.85
C VAL A 71 -5.97 -5.63 -8.02
N LEU A 72 -5.67 -4.49 -8.64
CA LEU A 72 -5.18 -3.29 -7.95
C LEU A 72 -6.24 -2.67 -7.04
N GLU A 73 -7.52 -2.75 -7.39
CA GLU A 73 -8.64 -2.30 -6.55
C GLU A 73 -8.72 -3.03 -5.20
N GLU A 74 -8.21 -4.27 -5.12
CA GLU A 74 -8.15 -5.03 -3.87
C GLU A 74 -7.11 -4.48 -2.87
N TYR A 75 -6.21 -3.58 -3.31
CA TYR A 75 -5.10 -3.05 -2.50
C TYR A 75 -5.14 -1.51 -2.37
N PRO A 76 -6.19 -0.94 -1.72
CA PRO A 76 -6.38 0.51 -1.64
C PRO A 76 -5.28 1.24 -0.86
N TYR A 77 -4.65 0.59 0.12
CA TYR A 77 -3.57 1.20 0.90
C TYR A 77 -2.27 1.32 0.10
N VAL A 78 -1.98 0.34 -0.77
CA VAL A 78 -0.85 0.41 -1.69
C VAL A 78 -1.01 1.59 -2.65
N LYS A 79 -2.23 1.82 -3.18
CA LYS A 79 -2.57 2.93 -4.08
C LYS A 79 -2.19 4.31 -3.51
N ILE A 80 -2.41 4.53 -2.21
CA ILE A 80 -2.15 5.82 -1.55
C ILE A 80 -0.74 5.89 -0.91
N SER A 81 0.03 4.82 -0.98
CA SER A 81 1.37 4.72 -0.39
C SER A 81 2.46 5.13 -1.38
N SER A 82 3.69 5.31 -0.88
CA SER A 82 4.88 5.48 -1.72
C SER A 82 5.25 4.23 -2.52
N LEU A 83 4.62 3.08 -2.27
CA LEU A 83 4.89 1.82 -2.98
C LEU A 83 4.20 1.75 -4.35
N ARG A 84 3.19 2.59 -4.61
CA ARG A 84 2.49 2.68 -5.91
C ARG A 84 3.47 2.79 -7.08
N GLU A 85 4.48 3.65 -6.97
CA GLU A 85 5.47 3.83 -8.04
C GLU A 85 6.30 2.56 -8.27
N SER A 86 6.68 1.85 -7.20
CA SER A 86 7.41 0.58 -7.29
C SER A 86 6.56 -0.50 -7.95
N ILE A 87 5.27 -0.58 -7.62
CA ILE A 87 4.33 -1.50 -8.26
C ILE A 87 4.14 -1.15 -9.74
N ASN A 88 4.01 0.13 -10.10
CA ASN A 88 3.92 0.55 -11.51
C ASN A 88 5.15 0.11 -12.31
N LYS A 89 6.35 0.27 -11.74
CA LYS A 89 7.59 -0.20 -12.36
C LYS A 89 7.60 -1.72 -12.52
N LEU A 90 7.09 -2.45 -11.52
CA LEU A 90 6.97 -3.91 -11.60
C LEU A 90 6.02 -4.33 -12.73
N ILE A 91 4.84 -3.71 -12.85
CA ILE A 91 3.88 -3.99 -13.92
C ILE A 91 4.53 -3.81 -15.30
N VAL A 92 5.25 -2.70 -15.50
CA VAL A 92 5.96 -2.43 -16.75
C VAL A 92 7.01 -3.51 -17.01
N LEU A 93 7.89 -3.77 -16.04
CA LEU A 93 8.96 -4.76 -16.15
C LEU A 93 8.42 -6.16 -16.49
N GLU A 94 7.31 -6.55 -15.87
CA GLU A 94 6.71 -7.86 -16.08
C GLU A 94 6.04 -7.93 -17.46
N SER A 95 5.35 -6.86 -17.88
CA SER A 95 4.74 -6.77 -19.21
C SER A 95 5.75 -6.79 -20.35
N GLU A 96 6.98 -6.29 -20.13
CA GLU A 96 8.06 -6.29 -21.13
C GLU A 96 8.45 -7.71 -21.58
N LYS A 97 8.21 -8.72 -20.74
CA LYS A 97 8.44 -10.13 -21.08
C LYS A 97 7.52 -10.63 -22.20
N HIS A 98 6.38 -9.97 -22.39
CA HIS A 98 5.35 -10.33 -23.36
C HIS A 98 4.96 -9.11 -24.21
N PRO A 99 5.55 -8.92 -25.41
CA PRO A 99 5.33 -7.73 -26.22
C PRO A 99 3.87 -7.41 -26.56
N ALA A 100 2.99 -8.42 -26.56
CA ALA A 100 1.55 -8.25 -26.78
C ALA A 100 0.82 -7.58 -25.58
N LEU A 101 1.42 -7.62 -24.39
CA LEU A 101 0.87 -7.11 -23.13
C LEU A 101 1.60 -5.85 -22.65
N LEU A 102 2.58 -5.34 -23.40
CA LEU A 102 3.45 -4.24 -22.99
C LEU A 102 2.66 -3.01 -22.51
N LEU A 103 2.98 -2.57 -21.28
CA LEU A 103 2.44 -1.37 -20.66
C LEU A 103 3.54 -0.34 -20.44
N THR A 104 3.16 0.93 -20.58
CA THR A 104 3.95 2.08 -20.16
C THR A 104 3.68 2.41 -18.70
N LEU A 105 4.58 3.19 -18.06
CA LEU A 105 4.36 3.69 -16.70
C LEU A 105 3.06 4.50 -16.58
N SER A 106 2.71 5.28 -17.61
CA SER A 106 1.47 6.07 -17.61
C SER A 106 0.23 5.18 -17.68
N GLU A 107 0.27 4.11 -18.47
CA GLU A 107 -0.82 3.13 -18.53
C GLU A 107 -0.94 2.40 -17.19
N ALA A 108 0.18 1.90 -16.65
CA ALA A 108 0.21 1.24 -15.34
C ALA A 108 -0.34 2.14 -14.22
N ASP A 109 0.02 3.43 -14.23
CA ASP A 109 -0.50 4.38 -13.25
C ASP A 109 -2.00 4.65 -13.42
N SER A 110 -2.51 4.61 -14.65
CA SER A 110 -3.94 4.81 -14.93
C SER A 110 -4.80 3.62 -14.47
N LEU A 111 -4.22 2.41 -14.35
CA LEU A 111 -4.94 1.21 -13.91
C LEU A 111 -5.51 1.35 -12.49
N TRP A 112 -4.85 2.15 -11.64
CA TRP A 112 -5.31 2.40 -10.26
C TRP A 112 -6.62 3.18 -10.19
N GLU A 113 -7.00 3.89 -11.24
CA GLU A 113 -8.19 4.74 -11.25
C GLU A 113 -9.45 4.01 -11.72
N GLY A 114 -9.39 2.70 -11.94
CA GLY A 114 -10.56 1.87 -12.27
C GLY A 114 -11.13 2.16 -13.66
N GLY A 115 -10.31 2.68 -14.58
CA GLY A 115 -10.70 2.82 -15.98
C GLY A 115 -10.99 1.45 -16.56
N VAL A 116 -12.18 1.26 -17.14
CA VAL A 116 -12.43 0.13 -18.05
C VAL A 116 -11.75 0.50 -19.36
N PHE A 117 -10.77 -0.30 -19.76
CA PHE A 117 -10.01 -0.13 -20.99
C PHE A 117 -10.61 -0.96 -22.11
#